data_AF-A0A523XEL6-F1
#
_entry.id   AF-A0A523XEL6-F1
#
_cell.length_a   1.000
_cell.length_b   1.000
_cell.length_c   1.000
_cell.angle_alpha   90.00
_cell.angle_beta   90.00
_cell.angle_gamma   90.00
#
_symmetry.space_group_name_H-M   'P 1'
#
loop_
_entity.id
_entity.type
_entity.pdbx_description
1 polymer ?
#
loop_
_entity_poly.entity_id
_entity_poly.type
_entity_poly.pdbx_seq_one_letter_code
_entity_poly.pdbx_strand_id
1 'polypeptide(L)'
;GDYSPKELKAFLGQMDLVIGMRMHSLIMASMMGVPVVGIDISPKFAPFFRLIRQEYYLIDIENANFDTLFHKVETAWSNRKQISEELRLRTNVLQKRALSNNDFVLSLLE
;
A
#
# COMPACT_ATOMS: atom_id res chain seq x y z
N GLY A 1 21.13 3.21 2.95
CA GLY A 1 20.95 2.04 2.06
C GLY A 1 21.40 2.46 0.70
N ASP A 2 21.89 1.52 -0.10
CA ASP A 2 22.64 1.81 -1.32
C ASP A 2 21.78 2.27 -2.51
N TYR A 3 20.46 2.42 -2.31
CA TYR A 3 19.48 2.79 -3.33
C TYR A 3 18.67 4.02 -2.92
N SER A 4 18.43 4.89 -3.89
CA SER A 4 17.51 6.02 -3.76
C SER A 4 16.05 5.56 -3.64
N PRO A 5 15.14 6.39 -3.11
CA PRO A 5 13.70 6.08 -3.08
C PRO A 5 13.11 5.79 -4.46
N LYS A 6 13.64 6.43 -5.52
CA LYS A 6 13.20 6.22 -6.90
C LYS A 6 13.57 4.82 -7.40
N GLU A 7 14.79 4.39 -7.12
CA GLU A 7 15.26 3.04 -7.46
C GLU A 7 14.49 1.99 -6.68
N LEU A 8 14.32 2.18 -5.36
CA LEU A 8 13.54 1.25 -4.54
C LEU A 8 12.10 1.11 -5.04
N LYS A 9 11.45 2.22 -5.39
CA LYS A 9 10.11 2.21 -5.99
C LYS A 9 10.09 1.47 -7.34
N ALA A 10 11.11 1.63 -8.17
CA ALA A 10 11.23 0.91 -9.44
C ALA A 10 11.35 -0.60 -9.21
N PHE A 11 12.20 -1.03 -8.28
CA PHE A 11 12.33 -2.44 -7.91
C PHE A 11 11.03 -3.01 -7.35
N LEU A 12 10.42 -2.33 -6.37
CA LEU A 12 9.16 -2.75 -5.77
C LEU A 12 8.03 -2.86 -6.81
N GLY A 13 8.00 -1.96 -7.79
CA GLY A 13 7.01 -1.98 -8.87
C GLY A 13 7.11 -3.16 -9.84
N GLN A 14 8.20 -3.94 -9.81
CA GLN A 14 8.36 -5.16 -10.61
C GLN A 14 7.98 -6.43 -9.83
N MET A 15 7.58 -6.31 -8.56
CA MET A 15 7.20 -7.46 -7.74
C MET A 15 5.74 -7.86 -7.98
N ASP A 16 5.43 -9.15 -7.81
CA ASP A 16 4.05 -9.66 -7.87
C ASP A 16 3.27 -9.44 -6.56
N LEU A 17 3.97 -9.40 -5.43
CA LEU A 17 3.44 -9.24 -4.08
C LEU A 17 4.54 -8.74 -3.16
N VAL A 18 4.22 -7.82 -2.24
CA VAL A 18 5.16 -7.35 -1.20
C VAL A 18 4.58 -7.63 0.19
N ILE A 19 5.36 -8.32 1.02
CA ILE A 19 5.00 -8.61 2.41
C ILE A 19 5.96 -7.84 3.30
N GLY A 20 5.46 -7.13 4.31
CA GLY A 20 6.39 -6.45 5.22
C GLY A 20 5.77 -5.66 6.35
N MET A 21 6.68 -5.19 7.21
CA MET A 21 6.42 -4.39 8.41
C MET A 21 6.90 -2.94 8.23
N ARG A 22 7.47 -2.59 7.07
CA ARG A 22 8.03 -1.28 6.79
C ARG A 22 7.05 -0.49 5.93
N MET A 23 6.35 0.45 6.57
CA MET A 23 5.28 1.23 5.96
C MET A 23 5.66 1.90 4.63
N HIS A 24 6.83 2.54 4.55
CA HIS A 24 7.26 3.23 3.33
C HIS A 24 7.41 2.28 2.13
N SER A 25 7.89 1.05 2.35
CA SER A 25 7.97 0.04 1.30
C SER A 25 6.57 -0.39 0.82
N LEU A 26 5.62 -0.55 1.75
CA LEU A 26 4.23 -0.90 1.41
C LEU A 26 3.51 0.24 0.66
N ILE A 27 3.75 1.49 1.06
CA ILE A 27 3.27 2.66 0.32
C ILE A 27 3.81 2.65 -1.11
N MET A 28 5.13 2.55 -1.27
CA MET A 28 5.75 2.57 -2.60
C MET A 28 5.24 1.44 -3.50
N ALA A 29 5.13 0.21 -2.98
CA ALA A 29 4.61 -0.94 -3.70
C ALA A 29 3.13 -0.74 -4.11
N SER A 30 2.26 -0.36 -3.17
CA SER A 30 0.84 -0.15 -3.45
C SER A 30 0.59 0.96 -4.48
N MET A 31 1.40 2.04 -4.46
CA MET A 31 1.34 3.12 -5.46
C MET A 31 1.75 2.66 -6.86
N MET A 32 2.55 1.59 -6.96
CA MET A 32 2.88 0.94 -8.24
C MET A 32 1.82 -0.10 -8.66
N GLY A 33 0.75 -0.26 -7.89
CA GLY A 33 -0.28 -1.27 -8.12
C GLY A 33 0.17 -2.68 -7.72
N VAL A 34 1.21 -2.80 -6.89
CA VAL A 34 1.67 -4.10 -6.40
C VAL A 34 0.88 -4.45 -5.13
N PRO A 35 0.23 -5.62 -5.06
CA PRO A 35 -0.45 -6.10 -3.86
C PRO A 35 0.48 -6.11 -2.65
N VAL A 36 -0.08 -5.79 -1.48
CA VAL A 36 0.68 -5.69 -0.22
C VAL A 36 0.02 -6.46 0.91
N VAL A 37 0.82 -7.20 1.68
CA VAL A 37 0.42 -7.75 2.98
C VAL A 37 1.24 -7.05 4.06
N GLY A 38 0.56 -6.40 4.98
CA GLY A 38 1.18 -5.62 6.05
C GLY A 38 1.14 -6.35 7.38
N ILE A 39 2.20 -6.20 8.18
CA ILE A 39 2.17 -6.51 9.60
C ILE A 39 2.17 -5.18 10.37
N ASP A 40 1.09 -4.92 11.08
CA ASP A 40 0.83 -3.69 11.80
C ASP A 40 1.73 -3.58 13.04
N ILE A 41 2.67 -2.66 13.00
CA ILE A 41 3.57 -2.35 14.13
C ILE A 41 3.35 -0.94 14.68
N SER A 42 2.35 -0.19 14.16
CA SER A 42 2.10 1.19 14.58
C SER A 42 0.71 1.66 14.14
N PRO A 43 0.08 2.60 14.86
CA PRO A 43 -1.28 3.08 14.55
C PRO A 43 -1.44 3.75 13.17
N LYS A 44 -0.36 3.87 12.38
CA LYS A 44 -0.34 4.44 11.03
C LYS A 44 -0.71 3.44 9.93
N PHE A 45 -0.63 2.12 10.19
CA PHE A 45 -0.90 1.11 9.15
C PHE A 45 -2.39 1.02 8.84
N ALA A 46 -3.24 0.84 9.85
CA ALA A 46 -4.67 0.69 9.64
C ALA A 46 -5.32 1.86 8.85
N PRO A 47 -5.02 3.16 9.14
CA PRO A 47 -5.52 4.25 8.31
C PRO A 47 -5.04 4.19 6.86
N PHE A 48 -3.79 3.82 6.62
CA PHE A 48 -3.23 3.68 5.27
C PHE A 48 -3.87 2.53 4.50
N PHE A 49 -3.97 1.34 5.10
CA PHE A 49 -4.60 0.17 4.47
C PHE A 49 -6.09 0.45 4.15
N ARG A 50 -6.79 1.20 5.01
CA ARG A 50 -8.14 1.72 4.74
C ARG A 50 -8.18 2.71 3.59
N LEU A 51 -7.19 3.59 3.51
CA LEU A 51 -7.09 4.56 2.43
C LEU A 51 -6.98 3.87 1.06
N ILE A 52 -6.24 2.76 0.98
CA ILE A 52 -6.07 1.97 -0.26
C ILE A 52 -7.10 0.84 -0.44
N ARG A 53 -8.05 0.68 0.50
CA ARG A 53 -9.09 -0.37 0.52
C ARG A 53 -8.54 -1.81 0.60
N GLN A 54 -7.47 -2.01 1.35
CA GLN A 54 -6.79 -3.30 1.49
C GLN A 54 -6.73 -3.78 2.94
N GLU A 55 -7.63 -3.32 3.81
CA GLU A 55 -7.67 -3.61 5.25
C GLU A 55 -7.58 -5.11 5.57
N TYR A 56 -8.19 -5.94 4.73
CA TYR A 56 -8.13 -7.40 4.87
C TYR A 56 -6.69 -7.94 4.85
N TYR A 57 -5.75 -7.29 4.17
CA TYR A 57 -4.37 -7.75 4.06
C TYR A 57 -3.43 -7.17 5.13
N LEU A 58 -3.99 -6.48 6.14
CA LEU A 58 -3.26 -6.06 7.33
C LEU A 58 -3.38 -7.11 8.43
N ILE A 59 -2.26 -7.45 9.05
CA ILE A 59 -2.15 -8.39 10.18
C ILE A 59 -1.79 -7.59 11.41
N ASP A 60 -2.56 -7.72 12.48
CA ASP A 60 -2.17 -7.22 13.79
C ASP A 60 -0.96 -8.01 14.31
N ILE A 61 0.10 -7.34 14.75
CA ILE A 61 1.29 -7.98 15.31
C ILE A 61 0.96 -8.91 16.49
N GLU A 62 -0.06 -8.59 17.29
CA GLU A 62 -0.48 -9.45 18.41
C GLU A 62 -1.09 -10.77 17.91
N ASN A 63 -1.62 -10.79 16.69
CA ASN A 63 -2.23 -11.95 16.04
C ASN A 63 -1.36 -12.52 14.91
N ALA A 64 -0.10 -12.10 14.81
CA ALA A 64 0.82 -12.53 13.78
C ALA A 64 1.37 -13.92 14.09
N ASN A 65 0.67 -14.94 13.62
CA ASN A 65 1.12 -16.34 13.63
C ASN A 65 1.25 -16.87 12.18
N PHE A 66 1.80 -18.08 12.05
CA PHE A 66 2.04 -18.71 10.76
C PHE A 66 0.75 -18.86 9.95
N ASP A 67 -0.34 -19.36 10.56
CA ASP A 67 -1.60 -19.63 9.86
C ASP A 67 -2.25 -18.35 9.33
N THR A 68 -2.31 -17.30 10.16
CA THR A 68 -2.85 -16.00 9.77
C THR A 68 -2.04 -15.38 8.63
N LEU A 69 -0.71 -15.45 8.72
CA LEU A 69 0.18 -14.92 7.69
C LEU A 69 0.03 -15.71 6.38
N PHE A 70 0.11 -17.04 6.47
CA PHE A 70 0.00 -17.94 5.32
C PHE A 70 -1.32 -17.71 4.58
N HIS A 71 -2.45 -17.69 5.30
CA HIS A 71 -3.76 -17.53 4.70
C HIS A 71 -3.94 -16.18 3.99
N LYS A 72 -3.47 -15.08 4.60
CA LYS A 72 -3.54 -13.75 3.97
C LYS A 72 -2.61 -13.64 2.76
N VAL A 73 -1.42 -14.23 2.83
CA VAL A 73 -0.48 -14.26 1.70
C VAL A 73 -1.02 -15.09 0.55
N GLU A 74 -1.56 -16.28 0.82
CA GLU A 74 -2.19 -17.15 -0.18
C GLU A 74 -3.39 -16.47 -0.85
N THR A 75 -4.24 -15.82 -0.06
CA THR A 75 -5.39 -15.06 -0.56
C THR A 75 -4.93 -13.88 -1.42
N ALA A 76 -3.92 -13.13 -0.97
CA ALA A 76 -3.35 -12.02 -1.73
C ALA A 76 -2.74 -12.49 -3.05
N TRP A 77 -2.03 -13.62 -3.04
CA TRP A 77 -1.40 -14.20 -4.21
C TRP A 77 -2.42 -14.66 -5.26
N SER A 78 -3.47 -15.34 -4.80
CA SER A 78 -4.56 -15.83 -5.65
C SER A 78 -5.32 -14.66 -6.30
N ASN A 79 -5.56 -13.60 -5.54
CA ASN A 79 -6.32 -12.42 -5.98
C ASN A 79 -5.44 -11.28 -6.53
N ARG A 80 -4.13 -11.50 -6.72
CA ARG A 80 -3.14 -10.44 -7.01
C ARG A 80 -3.51 -9.53 -8.18
N LYS A 81 -4.14 -10.09 -9.23
CA LYS A 81 -4.58 -9.31 -10.41
C LYS A 81 -5.70 -8.35 -10.05
N GLN A 82 -6.73 -8.83 -9.36
CA GLN A 82 -7.84 -8.01 -8.87
C GLN A 82 -7.33 -6.92 -7.93
N ILE A 83 -6.50 -7.28 -6.96
CA ILE A 83 -5.92 -6.32 -6.01
C ILE A 83 -5.10 -5.25 -6.76
N SER A 84 -4.31 -5.65 -7.75
CA SER A 84 -3.51 -4.73 -8.55
C SER A 84 -4.38 -3.70 -9.30
N GLU A 85 -5.49 -4.15 -9.90
CA GLU A 85 -6.45 -3.28 -10.57
C GLU A 85 -7.12 -2.31 -9.60
N GLU A 86 -7.58 -2.79 -8.44
CA GLU A 86 -8.16 -1.97 -7.38
C GLU A 86 -7.18 -0.91 -6.88
N LEU A 87 -5.92 -1.29 -6.65
CA LEU A 87 -4.86 -0.40 -6.21
C LEU A 87 -4.53 0.68 -7.25
N ARG A 88 -4.52 0.33 -8.55
CA ARG A 88 -4.29 1.30 -9.64
C ARG A 88 -5.43 2.32 -9.71
N LEU A 89 -6.68 1.85 -9.67
CA LEU A 89 -7.86 2.72 -9.64
C LEU A 89 -7.82 3.64 -8.42
N ARG A 90 -7.50 3.09 -7.25
CA ARG A 90 -7.49 3.84 -6.01
C ARG A 90 -6.36 4.87 -5.96
N THR A 91 -5.16 4.49 -6.37
CA THR A 91 -4.00 5.40 -6.47
C THR A 91 -4.29 6.56 -7.40
N ASN A 92 -4.91 6.33 -8.56
CA ASN A 92 -5.30 7.41 -9.48
C ASN A 92 -6.27 8.40 -8.83
N VAL A 93 -7.27 7.92 -8.07
CA VAL A 93 -8.21 8.78 -7.33
C VAL A 93 -7.47 9.59 -6.26
N LEU A 94 -6.56 8.96 -5.51
CA LEU A 94 -5.80 9.62 -4.46
C LEU A 94 -4.85 10.69 -5.00
N GLN A 95 -4.20 10.42 -6.14
CA GLN A 95 -3.35 11.40 -6.83
C GLN A 95 -4.14 12.61 -7.29
N LYS A 96 -5.32 12.41 -7.90
CA LYS A 96 -6.20 13.51 -8.30
C LYS A 96 -6.62 14.38 -7.10
N ARG A 97 -6.97 13.74 -5.97
CA ARG A 97 -7.33 14.45 -4.73
C ARG A 97 -6.15 15.24 -4.15
N ALA A 98 -4.94 14.67 -4.19
CA ALA A 98 -3.74 15.34 -3.73
C ALA A 98 -3.43 16.59 -4.57
N LEU A 99 -3.64 16.53 -5.89
CA LEU A 99 -3.47 17.66 -6.79
C LEU A 99 -4.55 18.73 -6.58
N SER A 100 -5.83 18.34 -6.46
CA SER A 100 -6.92 19.31 -6.25
C SER A 100 -6.82 20.07 -4.93
N ASN A 101 -6.16 19.50 -3.92
CA ASN A 101 -5.90 20.20 -2.67
C ASN A 101 -4.95 21.39 -2.87
N ASN A 102 -4.01 21.33 -3.82
CA ASN A 102 -3.15 22.48 -4.14
C ASN A 102 -3.97 23.63 -4.74
N ASP A 103 -4.88 23.31 -5.65
CA ASP A 103 -5.75 24.31 -6.28
C ASP A 103 -6.64 25.00 -5.24
N PHE A 104 -7.17 24.23 -4.27
CA PHE A 104 -7.96 24.77 -3.17
C PHE A 104 -7.14 25.67 -2.23
N VAL A 105 -5.91 25.26 -1.88
CA VAL A 105 -5.02 26.08 -1.05
C VAL A 105 -4.65 27.38 -1.78
N LEU A 106 -4.43 27.34 -3.10
CA LEU A 106 -4.19 28.55 -3.89
C LEU A 106 -5.42 29.47 -3.90
N SER A 107 -6.63 28.92 -4.01
CA SER A 107 -7.88 29.72 -3.96
C SER A 107 -8.19 30.34 -2.60
N LEU A 108 -7.56 29.88 -1.51
CA LEU A 108 -7.67 30.45 -0.17
C LEU A 108 -6.66 31.57 0.08
N LEU A 109 -5.68 31.72 -0.81
CA LEU A 109 -4.65 32.77 -0.75
C LEU A 109 -5.00 33.98 -1.65
N GLU A 110 -6.05 33.87 -2.46
CA GLU A 110 -6.73 34.96 -3.17
C GLU A 110 -7.88 35.53 -2.31
#